data_AF-A0A931M990-F1
#
_entry.id   AF-A0A931M990-F1
#
_cell.length_a   1.000
_cell.length_b   1.000
_cell.length_c   1.000
_cell.angle_alpha   90.00
_cell.angle_beta   90.00
_cell.angle_gamma   90.00
#
_symmetry.space_group_name_H-M   'P 1'
#
loop_
_entity.id
_entity.type
_entity.pdbx_description
1 polymer ?
#
loop_
_entity_poly.entity_id
_entity_poly.type
_entity_poly.pdbx_seq_one_letter_code
_entity_poly.pdbx_strand_id
1 'polypeptide(L)'
;MKQRIIFLMTACFFTTITSVAQVAAVKVIVSVPNDTAAKNIFIAGSFNYWHAADSTYMMQQTGKGIYSIVLPLYEGKRYEYKFTSGKWNRVEVALNDSSIKNRFFIAKNKKTIRDTVAKWNKPVSAVVSAQQQKLNAMKDSLLKKLQPELNGLQELLKDYAQNMLDEKSSLEQHLALDKKAKEKIGVIYSSITKLLWDIVTSLSKEQKEKMLALIKQPDEKKDFLNHFINAFNKVTNQQ
;
A
#
# COMPACT_ATOMS: atom_id res chain seq x y z
N MET A 1 15.12 26.45 73.13
CA MET A 1 15.61 25.95 71.82
C MET A 1 14.71 24.81 71.34
N LYS A 2 13.85 25.04 70.34
CA LYS A 2 13.21 23.98 69.55
C LYS A 2 13.12 24.48 68.10
N GLN A 3 14.00 23.95 67.24
CA GLN A 3 14.04 24.25 65.81
C GLN A 3 12.81 23.60 65.14
N ARG A 4 12.06 24.38 64.36
CA ARG A 4 10.99 23.85 63.49
C ARG A 4 11.56 23.78 62.07
N ILE A 5 11.75 22.55 61.59
CA ILE A 5 12.19 22.23 60.24
C ILE A 5 11.02 22.49 59.27
N ILE A 6 11.27 23.32 58.27
CA ILE A 6 10.37 23.65 57.16
C ILE A 6 10.42 22.48 56.16
N PHE A 7 9.28 21.88 55.83
CA PHE A 7 9.15 20.94 54.71
C PHE A 7 8.42 21.65 53.56
N LEU A 8 9.19 22.05 52.54
CA LEU A 8 8.66 22.61 51.30
C LEU A 8 8.29 21.45 50.37
N MET A 9 7.00 21.10 50.28
CA MET A 9 6.52 20.14 49.28
C MET A 9 6.31 20.86 47.93
N THR A 10 7.32 20.79 47.06
CA THR A 10 7.17 21.18 45.66
C THR A 10 6.41 20.07 44.93
N ALA A 11 5.11 20.28 44.66
CA ALA A 11 4.31 19.41 43.83
C ALA A 11 4.74 19.54 42.36
N CYS A 12 5.45 18.55 41.83
CA CYS A 12 5.81 18.46 40.42
C CYS A 12 4.59 17.94 39.64
N PHE A 13 3.82 18.83 39.02
CA PHE A 13 2.70 18.48 38.15
C PHE A 13 3.26 17.90 36.83
N PHE A 14 3.36 16.57 36.75
CA PHE A 14 3.61 15.88 35.47
C PHE A 14 2.31 15.88 34.67
N THR A 15 2.05 16.93 33.88
CA THR A 15 1.02 16.88 32.85
C THR A 15 1.51 16.00 31.71
N THR A 16 0.92 14.83 31.55
CA THR A 16 1.10 14.00 30.36
C THR A 16 0.48 14.74 29.17
N ILE A 17 1.32 15.23 28.26
CA ILE A 17 0.85 15.74 26.98
C ILE A 17 0.45 14.52 26.16
N THR A 18 -0.84 14.18 26.16
CA THR A 18 -1.39 13.25 25.19
C THR A 18 -1.41 13.97 23.84
N SER A 19 -0.39 13.72 23.01
CA SER A 19 -0.37 14.17 21.63
C SER A 19 -1.44 13.39 20.86
N VAL A 20 -2.66 13.91 20.83
CA VAL A 20 -3.69 13.43 19.89
C VAL A 20 -3.17 13.77 18.50
N ALA A 21 -2.82 12.76 17.70
CA ALA A 21 -2.41 12.98 16.32
C ALA A 21 -3.57 13.69 15.60
N GLN A 22 -3.38 14.96 15.24
CA GLN A 22 -4.43 15.73 14.58
C GLN A 22 -4.65 15.19 13.17
N VAL A 23 -5.91 15.05 12.78
CA VAL A 23 -6.31 14.66 11.42
C VAL A 23 -6.56 15.91 10.59
N ALA A 24 -5.81 16.04 9.50
CA ALA A 24 -5.96 17.03 8.45
C ALA A 24 -6.97 16.54 7.40
N ALA A 25 -7.98 17.37 7.08
CA ALA A 25 -8.77 17.19 5.87
C ALA A 25 -8.10 17.92 4.71
N VAL A 26 -7.45 17.18 3.81
CA VAL A 26 -6.77 17.73 2.63
C VAL A 26 -7.64 17.51 1.39
N LYS A 27 -8.08 18.59 0.75
CA LYS A 27 -8.83 18.52 -0.51
C LYS A 27 -7.86 18.47 -1.69
N VAL A 28 -7.92 17.41 -2.49
CA VAL A 28 -7.16 17.31 -3.74
C VAL A 28 -8.13 17.48 -4.90
N ILE A 29 -7.78 18.37 -5.83
CA ILE A 29 -8.53 18.65 -7.05
C ILE A 29 -7.59 18.41 -8.22
N VAL A 30 -8.01 17.65 -9.21
CA VAL A 30 -7.21 17.35 -10.40
C VAL A 30 -8.00 17.65 -11.66
N SER A 31 -7.36 18.34 -12.60
CA SER A 31 -7.80 18.46 -13.98
C SER A 31 -7.14 17.36 -14.81
N VAL A 32 -7.91 16.64 -15.62
CA VAL A 32 -7.43 15.52 -16.43
C VAL A 32 -7.70 15.79 -17.92
N PRO A 33 -6.93 15.21 -18.85
CA PRO A 33 -7.18 15.42 -20.27
C PRO A 33 -8.48 14.72 -20.66
N ASN A 34 -9.13 15.22 -21.73
CA ASN A 34 -10.38 14.67 -22.24
C ASN A 34 -10.09 13.37 -23.02
N ASP A 35 -9.76 12.31 -22.29
CA ASP A 35 -9.51 10.97 -22.83
C ASP A 35 -10.69 10.05 -22.51
N THR A 36 -11.43 9.63 -23.54
CA THR A 36 -12.64 8.80 -23.43
C THR A 36 -12.38 7.42 -22.81
N ALA A 37 -11.11 6.99 -22.73
CA ALA A 37 -10.73 5.70 -22.16
C ALA A 37 -10.57 5.72 -20.62
N ALA A 38 -10.48 6.89 -19.99
CA ALA A 38 -10.32 7.03 -18.54
C ALA A 38 -11.69 7.20 -17.86
N LYS A 39 -12.29 6.09 -17.41
CA LYS A 39 -13.63 6.11 -16.79
C LYS A 39 -13.62 6.52 -15.32
N ASN A 40 -12.62 6.08 -14.57
CA ASN A 40 -12.50 6.30 -13.12
C ASN A 40 -11.10 6.83 -12.80
N ILE A 41 -11.03 7.94 -12.08
CA ILE A 41 -9.79 8.59 -11.67
C ILE A 41 -9.53 8.27 -10.21
N PHE A 42 -8.30 7.86 -9.90
CA PHE A 42 -7.87 7.48 -8.56
C PHE A 42 -6.65 8.29 -8.17
N ILE A 43 -6.49 8.50 -6.86
CA ILE A 43 -5.23 8.94 -6.28
C ILE A 43 -4.61 7.78 -5.49
N ALA A 44 -3.37 7.45 -5.79
CA ALA A 44 -2.62 6.41 -5.10
C ALA A 44 -1.36 7.01 -4.48
N GLY A 45 -1.05 6.65 -3.24
CA GLY A 45 0.05 7.25 -2.50
C GLY A 45 0.42 6.48 -1.25
N SER A 46 1.30 7.06 -0.45
CA SER A 46 1.76 6.43 0.80
C SER A 46 0.64 6.24 1.85
N PHE A 47 -0.51 6.91 1.70
CA PHE A 47 -1.68 6.76 2.55
C PHE A 47 -2.58 5.55 2.20
N ASN A 48 -2.43 4.97 1.01
CA ASN A 48 -3.18 3.78 0.58
C ASN A 48 -2.27 2.66 0.08
N TYR A 49 -1.02 2.62 0.56
CA TYR A 49 -0.03 1.62 0.18
C TYR A 49 0.16 1.48 -1.34
N TRP A 50 -0.01 2.58 -2.08
CA TRP A 50 0.12 2.61 -3.54
C TRP A 50 -0.82 1.64 -4.28
N HIS A 51 -2.02 1.39 -3.74
CA HIS A 51 -3.06 0.67 -4.46
C HIS A 51 -3.73 1.56 -5.52
N ALA A 52 -3.43 1.31 -6.81
CA ALA A 52 -3.85 2.16 -7.93
C ALA A 52 -5.36 2.22 -8.19
N ALA A 53 -6.12 1.22 -7.74
CA ALA A 53 -7.54 1.04 -8.05
C ALA A 53 -8.42 0.94 -6.80
N ASP A 54 -7.91 1.41 -5.65
CA ASP A 54 -8.64 1.35 -4.39
C ASP A 54 -9.89 2.24 -4.47
N SER A 55 -11.07 1.62 -4.35
CA SER A 55 -12.36 2.29 -4.48
C SER A 55 -12.56 3.38 -3.43
N THR A 56 -11.92 3.27 -2.26
CA THR A 56 -11.98 4.31 -1.20
C THR A 56 -11.21 5.58 -1.57
N TYR A 57 -10.31 5.50 -2.56
CA TYR A 57 -9.53 6.62 -3.10
C TYR A 57 -9.90 6.99 -4.54
N MET A 58 -11.08 6.54 -4.99
CA MET A 58 -11.67 7.00 -6.25
C MET A 58 -12.14 8.45 -6.11
N MET A 59 -11.70 9.29 -7.04
CA MET A 59 -12.03 10.72 -7.03
C MET A 59 -13.40 10.98 -7.64
N GLN A 60 -14.15 11.91 -7.05
CA GLN A 60 -15.48 12.28 -7.52
C GLN A 60 -15.38 13.34 -8.62
N GLN A 61 -16.10 13.13 -9.72
CA GLN A 61 -16.19 14.13 -10.78
C GLN A 61 -17.01 15.34 -10.31
N THR A 62 -16.42 16.53 -10.39
CA THR A 62 -17.03 17.80 -9.94
C THR A 62 -17.19 18.82 -11.07
N GLY A 63 -16.68 18.50 -12.26
CA GLY A 63 -16.83 19.29 -13.48
C GLY A 63 -16.34 18.51 -14.69
N LYS A 64 -16.45 19.08 -15.89
CA LYS A 64 -15.93 18.46 -17.11
C LYS A 64 -14.41 18.32 -17.01
N GLY A 65 -13.93 17.08 -16.89
CA GLY A 65 -12.50 16.78 -16.71
C GLY A 65 -11.91 17.18 -15.35
N ILE A 66 -12.75 17.52 -14.35
CA ILE A 66 -12.31 17.95 -13.02
C ILE A 66 -12.82 16.95 -11.98
N TYR A 67 -11.88 16.44 -11.17
CA TYR A 67 -12.15 15.45 -10.13
C TYR A 67 -11.64 15.95 -8.78
N SER A 68 -12.28 15.53 -7.69
CA SER A 68 -11.83 15.88 -6.34
C SER A 68 -12.03 14.77 -5.32
N ILE A 69 -11.22 14.78 -4.28
CA ILE A 69 -11.34 13.92 -3.09
C ILE A 69 -10.87 14.68 -1.85
N VAL A 70 -11.40 14.35 -0.68
CA VAL A 70 -10.91 14.84 0.61
C VAL A 70 -10.22 13.67 1.31
N LEU A 71 -8.93 13.83 1.62
CA LEU A 71 -8.12 12.80 2.27
C LEU A 71 -8.01 13.12 3.78
N PRO A 72 -8.39 12.19 4.66
CA PRO A 72 -8.08 12.28 6.09
C PRO A 72 -6.64 11.81 6.33
N LEU A 73 -5.76 12.74 6.73
CA LEU A 73 -4.32 12.49 6.84
C LEU A 73 -3.76 13.00 8.16
N TYR A 74 -2.61 12.49 8.60
CA TYR A 74 -1.96 13.01 9.81
C TYR A 74 -1.35 14.39 9.54
N GLU A 75 -1.76 15.39 10.32
CA GLU A 75 -1.26 16.77 10.25
C GLU A 75 0.28 16.81 10.31
N GLY A 76 0.90 17.65 9.49
CA GLY A 76 2.36 17.82 9.45
C GLY A 76 3.15 16.68 8.80
N LYS A 77 2.52 15.55 8.46
CA LYS A 77 3.20 14.44 7.79
C LYS A 77 3.35 14.70 6.29
N ARG A 78 4.50 14.29 5.74
CA ARG A 78 4.76 14.27 4.29
C ARG A 78 4.12 13.04 3.64
N TYR A 79 3.38 13.25 2.57
CA TYR A 79 2.77 12.22 1.74
C TYR A 79 3.26 12.31 0.31
N GLU A 80 3.43 11.16 -0.32
CA GLU A 80 3.73 11.03 -1.74
C GLU A 80 2.58 10.37 -2.46
N TYR A 81 2.34 10.76 -3.73
CA TYR A 81 1.20 10.29 -4.49
C TYR A 81 1.38 10.46 -5.99
N LYS A 82 0.50 9.78 -6.74
CA LYS A 82 0.29 9.88 -8.18
C LYS A 82 -1.19 9.68 -8.51
N PHE A 83 -1.60 10.19 -9.67
CA PHE A 83 -2.92 9.90 -10.24
C PHE A 83 -2.88 8.70 -11.18
N THR A 84 -3.96 7.91 -11.19
CA THR A 84 -4.13 6.81 -12.14
C THR A 84 -5.55 6.77 -12.70
N SER A 85 -5.69 6.20 -13.90
CA SER A 85 -6.97 5.76 -14.45
C SER A 85 -7.28 4.30 -14.05
N GLY A 86 -7.10 3.95 -12.78
CA GLY A 86 -7.47 2.66 -12.18
C GLY A 86 -6.47 1.53 -12.36
N LYS A 87 -5.33 1.75 -13.03
CA LYS A 87 -4.23 0.78 -13.16
C LYS A 87 -2.90 1.51 -13.30
N TRP A 88 -1.81 0.90 -12.85
CA TRP A 88 -0.45 1.48 -12.97
C TRP A 88 0.02 1.65 -14.42
N ASN A 89 -0.44 0.80 -15.34
CA ASN A 89 -0.17 1.00 -16.77
C ASN A 89 -0.99 2.13 -17.40
N ARG A 90 -1.82 2.83 -16.62
CA ARG A 90 -2.55 4.06 -16.96
C ARG A 90 -2.32 5.16 -15.92
N VAL A 91 -1.09 5.23 -15.43
CA VAL A 91 -0.61 6.29 -14.52
C VAL A 91 -0.37 7.60 -15.28
N GLU A 92 -0.41 8.73 -14.57
CA GLU A 92 0.02 10.01 -15.16
C GLU A 92 1.48 9.99 -15.65
N VAL A 93 1.70 10.60 -16.82
CA VAL A 93 3.01 10.77 -17.46
C VAL A 93 3.15 12.18 -18.01
N ALA A 94 4.38 12.56 -18.35
CA ALA A 94 4.63 13.80 -19.06
C ALA A 94 4.14 13.72 -20.51
N LEU A 95 4.04 14.86 -21.19
CA LEU A 95 3.56 14.92 -22.59
C LEU A 95 4.40 14.10 -23.55
N ASN A 96 5.70 13.95 -23.26
CA ASN A 96 6.66 13.15 -24.02
C ASN A 96 6.70 11.66 -23.60
N ASP A 97 5.66 11.17 -22.92
CA ASP A 97 5.54 9.78 -22.42
C ASP A 97 6.53 9.39 -21.33
N SER A 98 7.41 10.30 -20.89
CA SER A 98 8.32 10.01 -19.79
C SER A 98 7.58 9.89 -18.45
N SER A 99 8.05 8.97 -17.61
CA SER A 99 7.57 8.84 -16.24
C SER A 99 7.88 10.11 -15.45
N ILE A 100 6.88 10.62 -14.74
CA ILE A 100 7.08 11.75 -13.82
C ILE A 100 7.45 11.24 -12.42
N LYS A 101 8.14 12.06 -11.62
CA LYS A 101 8.40 11.75 -10.20
C LYS A 101 7.10 11.72 -9.40
N ASN A 102 7.12 11.08 -8.23
CA ASN A 102 6.00 11.16 -7.29
C ASN A 102 5.75 12.63 -6.91
N ARG A 103 4.48 13.02 -6.90
CA ARG A 103 4.07 14.29 -6.29
C ARG A 103 4.14 14.14 -4.79
N PHE A 104 4.30 15.25 -4.07
CA PHE A 104 4.29 15.22 -2.61
C PHE A 104 3.66 16.46 -2.01
N PHE A 105 3.20 16.34 -0.77
CA PHE A 105 2.77 17.47 0.05
C PHE A 105 2.97 17.18 1.53
N ILE A 106 3.01 18.24 2.33
CA ILE A 106 2.86 18.16 3.78
C ILE A 106 1.39 18.43 4.11
N ALA A 107 0.77 17.49 4.82
CA ALA A 107 -0.64 17.57 5.20
C ALA A 107 -0.88 18.72 6.18
N LYS A 108 -1.93 19.49 5.90
CA LYS A 108 -2.41 20.58 6.75
C LYS A 108 -3.92 20.66 6.67
N ASN A 109 -4.61 20.84 7.79
CA ASN A 109 -6.07 20.88 7.79
C ASN A 109 -6.59 22.01 6.88
N LYS A 110 -7.65 21.74 6.11
CA LYS A 110 -8.22 22.62 5.09
C LYS A 110 -7.27 22.98 3.92
N LYS A 111 -6.12 22.30 3.79
CA LYS A 111 -5.24 22.47 2.63
C LYS A 111 -5.97 22.02 1.37
N THR A 112 -5.86 22.83 0.31
CA THR A 112 -6.33 22.47 -1.03
C THR A 112 -5.12 22.31 -1.95
N ILE A 113 -5.08 21.20 -2.67
CA ILE A 113 -4.09 20.89 -3.71
C ILE A 113 -4.81 20.93 -5.05
N ARG A 114 -4.20 21.57 -6.05
CA ARG A 114 -4.72 21.67 -7.42
C ARG A 114 -3.66 21.17 -8.38
N ASP A 115 -3.94 20.06 -9.04
CA ASP A 115 -3.04 19.41 -9.96
C ASP A 115 -3.64 19.33 -11.37
N THR A 116 -2.77 19.06 -12.33
CA THR A 116 -3.15 18.70 -13.70
C THR A 116 -2.40 17.45 -14.10
N VAL A 117 -3.14 16.45 -14.57
CA VAL A 117 -2.60 15.32 -15.31
C VAL A 117 -2.47 15.76 -16.77
N ALA A 118 -1.25 15.77 -17.29
CA ALA A 118 -1.03 16.20 -18.68
C ALA A 118 -1.46 15.11 -19.68
N LYS A 119 -1.11 13.86 -19.37
CA LYS A 119 -1.35 12.69 -20.22
C LYS A 119 -1.46 11.45 -19.35
N TRP A 120 -2.34 10.53 -19.73
CA TRP A 120 -2.36 9.18 -19.17
C TRP A 120 -1.37 8.31 -19.94
N ASN A 121 -0.62 7.48 -19.23
CA ASN A 121 0.17 6.44 -19.86
C ASN A 121 -0.77 5.59 -20.71
N LYS A 122 -0.45 5.50 -22.00
CA LYS A 122 -1.09 4.55 -22.89
C LYS A 122 -0.06 3.46 -23.05
N PRO A 123 -0.32 2.24 -22.56
CA PRO A 123 0.47 1.15 -23.08
C PRO A 123 0.18 1.18 -24.59
N VAL A 124 1.21 1.48 -25.38
CA VAL A 124 1.25 0.99 -26.76
C VAL A 124 0.84 -0.46 -26.65
N SER A 125 -0.01 -0.96 -27.55
CA SER A 125 -0.27 -2.39 -27.68
C SER A 125 1.04 -3.09 -28.01
N ALA A 126 1.94 -3.17 -27.04
CA ALA A 126 3.12 -3.98 -27.07
C ALA A 126 2.55 -5.38 -27.11
N VAL A 127 2.93 -6.13 -28.15
CA VAL A 127 2.90 -7.58 -28.11
C VAL A 127 3.36 -7.95 -26.71
N VAL A 128 2.44 -8.44 -25.87
CA VAL A 128 2.78 -8.81 -24.49
C VAL A 128 3.85 -9.87 -24.66
N SER A 129 5.10 -9.54 -24.34
CA SER A 129 6.20 -10.46 -24.54
C SER A 129 5.88 -11.77 -23.82
N ALA A 130 6.34 -12.91 -24.33
CA ALA A 130 6.10 -14.20 -23.68
C ALA A 130 6.51 -14.16 -22.18
N GLN A 131 7.53 -13.36 -21.86
CA GLN A 131 7.98 -13.08 -20.50
C GLN A 131 6.92 -12.33 -19.66
N GLN A 132 6.28 -11.29 -20.20
CA GLN A 132 5.26 -10.51 -19.51
C GLN A 132 3.94 -11.29 -19.35
N GLN A 133 3.60 -12.15 -20.33
CA GLN A 133 2.46 -13.07 -20.21
C GLN A 133 2.70 -14.08 -19.10
N LYS A 134 3.91 -14.65 -19.03
CA LYS A 134 4.32 -15.57 -17.96
C LYS A 134 4.26 -14.91 -16.58
N LEU A 135 4.67 -13.63 -16.46
CA LEU A 135 4.56 -12.88 -15.21
C LEU A 135 3.11 -12.64 -14.78
N ASN A 136 2.24 -12.24 -15.71
CA ASN A 136 0.83 -12.01 -15.38
C ASN A 136 0.16 -13.32 -14.95
N ALA A 137 0.44 -14.41 -15.65
CA ALA A 137 -0.02 -15.75 -15.26
C ALA A 137 0.52 -16.17 -13.88
N MET A 138 1.77 -15.84 -13.54
CA MET A 138 2.33 -16.08 -12.20
C MET A 138 1.62 -15.26 -11.12
N LYS A 139 1.33 -13.98 -11.36
CA LYS A 139 0.57 -13.12 -10.42
C LYS A 139 -0.86 -13.63 -10.23
N ASP A 140 -1.54 -13.98 -11.31
CA ASP A 140 -2.91 -14.50 -11.25
C ASP A 140 -2.95 -15.86 -10.53
N SER A 141 -1.97 -16.73 -10.79
CA SER A 141 -1.79 -18.00 -10.09
C SER A 141 -1.49 -17.82 -8.59
N LEU A 142 -0.70 -16.80 -8.23
CA LEU A 142 -0.45 -16.42 -6.84
C LEU A 142 -1.75 -16.01 -6.15
N LEU A 143 -2.46 -15.05 -6.71
CA LEU A 143 -3.71 -14.55 -6.14
C LEU A 143 -4.73 -15.67 -5.99
N LYS A 144 -4.85 -16.53 -7.00
CA LYS A 144 -5.75 -17.70 -6.96
C LYS A 144 -5.39 -18.68 -5.85
N LYS A 145 -4.11 -18.88 -5.54
CA LYS A 145 -3.65 -19.77 -4.45
C LYS A 145 -3.75 -19.12 -3.07
N LEU A 146 -3.53 -17.82 -2.96
CA LEU A 146 -3.58 -17.10 -1.68
C LEU A 146 -5.00 -16.80 -1.23
N GLN A 147 -5.92 -16.54 -2.16
CA GLN A 147 -7.31 -16.19 -1.83
C GLN A 147 -8.01 -17.21 -0.91
N PRO A 148 -8.02 -18.53 -1.20
CA PRO A 148 -8.65 -19.50 -0.29
C PRO A 148 -7.94 -19.56 1.07
N GLU A 149 -6.63 -19.28 1.10
CA GLU A 149 -5.89 -19.28 2.34
C GLU A 149 -6.28 -18.12 3.26
N LEU A 150 -6.38 -16.91 2.69
CA LEU A 150 -6.84 -15.69 3.36
C LEU A 150 -8.28 -15.83 3.84
N ASN A 151 -9.18 -16.38 3.01
CA ASN A 151 -10.57 -16.62 3.41
C ASN A 151 -10.62 -17.54 4.64
N GLY A 152 -9.83 -18.60 4.67
CA GLY A 152 -9.82 -19.49 5.82
C GLY A 152 -9.18 -18.89 7.08
N LEU A 153 -8.32 -17.87 6.98
CA LEU A 153 -7.88 -17.10 8.16
C LEU A 153 -9.01 -16.23 8.71
N GLN A 154 -9.86 -15.65 7.85
CA GLN A 154 -11.02 -14.89 8.29
C GLN A 154 -12.04 -15.77 9.02
N GLU A 155 -12.28 -16.99 8.52
CA GLU A 155 -13.12 -17.96 9.24
C GLU A 155 -12.51 -18.35 10.59
N LEU A 156 -11.20 -18.57 10.69
CA LEU A 156 -10.57 -18.82 11.99
C LEU A 156 -10.75 -17.64 12.96
N LEU A 157 -10.62 -16.39 12.49
CA LEU A 157 -10.87 -15.21 13.33
C LEU A 157 -12.32 -15.14 13.83
N LYS A 158 -13.27 -15.57 13.01
CA LYS A 158 -14.67 -15.70 13.40
C LYS A 158 -14.83 -16.79 14.47
N ASP A 159 -14.20 -17.95 14.31
CA ASP A 159 -14.22 -19.02 15.30
C ASP A 159 -13.58 -18.59 16.64
N TYR A 160 -12.49 -17.82 16.58
CA TYR A 160 -11.90 -17.20 17.77
C TYR A 160 -12.89 -16.28 18.47
N ALA A 161 -13.51 -15.37 17.73
CA ALA A 161 -14.49 -14.43 18.27
C ALA A 161 -15.67 -15.17 18.90
N GLN A 162 -16.15 -16.24 18.27
CA GLN A 162 -17.22 -17.08 18.80
C GLN A 162 -16.80 -17.76 20.11
N ASN A 163 -15.64 -18.43 20.16
CA ASN A 163 -15.16 -19.07 21.38
C ASN A 163 -14.93 -18.05 22.52
N MET A 164 -14.42 -16.85 22.23
CA MET A 164 -14.19 -15.82 23.25
C MET A 164 -15.47 -15.18 23.77
N LEU A 165 -16.54 -15.16 22.98
CA LEU A 165 -17.83 -14.55 23.34
C LEU A 165 -18.84 -15.56 23.89
N ASP A 166 -18.56 -16.86 23.81
CA ASP A 166 -19.40 -17.92 24.37
C ASP A 166 -19.38 -17.88 25.90
N GLU A 167 -20.54 -18.10 26.54
CA GLU A 167 -20.66 -18.20 28.00
C GLU A 167 -19.75 -19.28 28.60
N LYS A 168 -19.39 -20.29 27.79
CA LYS A 168 -18.44 -21.35 28.11
C LYS A 168 -17.18 -21.26 27.24
N SER A 169 -16.57 -20.08 27.15
CA SER A 169 -15.28 -19.90 26.50
C SER A 169 -14.26 -20.98 26.92
N SER A 170 -13.65 -21.65 25.93
CA SER A 170 -12.75 -22.78 26.14
C SER A 170 -11.30 -22.45 25.73
N LEU A 171 -10.38 -22.60 26.70
CA LEU A 171 -8.95 -22.48 26.44
C LEU A 171 -8.43 -23.58 25.52
N GLU A 172 -8.97 -24.80 25.63
CA GLU A 172 -8.60 -25.93 24.77
C GLU A 172 -8.97 -25.63 23.31
N GLN A 173 -10.17 -25.10 23.07
CA GLN A 173 -10.60 -24.68 21.73
C GLN A 173 -9.75 -23.53 21.20
N HIS A 174 -9.39 -22.57 22.06
CA HIS A 174 -8.49 -21.46 21.68
C HIS A 174 -7.12 -21.98 21.21
N LEU A 175 -6.52 -22.91 21.95
CA LEU A 175 -5.22 -23.51 21.58
C LEU A 175 -5.33 -24.37 20.32
N ALA A 176 -6.47 -25.04 20.09
CA ALA A 176 -6.72 -25.75 18.85
C ALA A 176 -6.83 -24.80 17.65
N LEU A 177 -7.47 -23.64 17.82
CA LEU A 177 -7.52 -22.58 16.80
C LEU A 177 -6.11 -22.00 16.53
N ASP A 178 -5.28 -21.81 17.56
CA ASP A 178 -3.87 -21.37 17.42
C ASP A 178 -3.08 -22.31 16.53
N LYS A 179 -3.24 -23.62 16.73
CA LYS A 179 -2.56 -24.64 15.92
C LYS A 179 -2.99 -24.53 14.45
N LYS A 180 -4.31 -24.47 14.19
CA LYS A 180 -4.85 -24.31 12.83
C LYS A 180 -4.36 -23.02 12.17
N ALA A 181 -4.34 -21.91 12.91
CA ALA A 181 -3.85 -20.63 12.40
C ALA A 181 -2.37 -20.69 12.02
N LYS A 182 -1.52 -21.28 12.88
CA LYS A 182 -0.08 -21.46 12.60
C LYS A 182 0.16 -22.32 11.36
N GLU A 183 -0.55 -23.43 11.22
CA GLU A 183 -0.47 -24.30 10.04
C GLU A 183 -0.83 -23.53 8.76
N LYS A 184 -1.92 -22.76 8.79
CA LYS A 184 -2.42 -21.99 7.65
C LYS A 184 -1.47 -20.85 7.25
N ILE A 185 -0.95 -20.12 8.24
CA ILE A 185 0.09 -19.11 8.02
C ILE A 185 1.34 -19.75 7.40
N GLY A 186 1.73 -20.93 7.88
CA GLY A 186 2.83 -21.71 7.30
C GLY A 186 2.61 -22.05 5.82
N VAL A 187 1.41 -22.54 5.47
CA VAL A 187 1.02 -22.83 4.08
C VAL A 187 1.09 -21.58 3.22
N ILE A 188 0.55 -20.45 3.69
CA ILE A 188 0.63 -19.15 3.00
C ILE A 188 2.09 -18.76 2.75
N TYR A 189 2.92 -18.80 3.80
CA TYR A 189 4.32 -18.42 3.70
C TYR A 189 5.08 -19.31 2.71
N SER A 190 4.90 -20.63 2.78
CA SER A 190 5.52 -21.58 1.83
C SER A 190 5.04 -21.37 0.39
N SER A 191 3.78 -20.95 0.20
CA SER A 191 3.21 -20.70 -1.13
C SER A 191 3.83 -19.44 -1.75
N ILE A 192 4.05 -18.41 -0.95
CA ILE A 192 4.72 -17.17 -1.37
C ILE A 192 6.18 -17.47 -1.73
N THR A 193 6.93 -18.17 -0.88
CA THR A 193 8.36 -18.45 -1.14
C THR A 193 8.56 -19.36 -2.35
N LYS A 194 7.70 -20.37 -2.54
CA LYS A 194 7.71 -21.22 -3.75
C LYS A 194 7.52 -20.39 -5.02
N LEU A 195 6.59 -19.43 -4.99
CA LEU A 195 6.37 -18.57 -6.13
C LEU A 195 7.56 -17.64 -6.40
N LEU A 196 8.15 -17.04 -5.36
CA LEU A 196 9.37 -16.24 -5.51
C LEU A 196 10.50 -17.08 -6.14
N TRP A 197 10.60 -18.34 -5.76
CA TRP A 197 11.54 -19.28 -6.36
C TRP A 197 11.23 -19.54 -7.84
N ASP A 198 9.99 -19.82 -8.21
CA ASP A 198 9.56 -20.04 -9.61
C ASP A 198 9.83 -18.80 -10.49
N ILE A 199 9.66 -17.60 -9.93
CA ILE A 199 9.99 -16.34 -10.59
C ILE A 199 11.50 -16.23 -10.79
N VAL A 200 12.29 -16.37 -9.73
CA VAL A 200 13.76 -16.21 -9.79
C VAL A 200 14.37 -17.24 -10.71
N THR A 201 13.91 -18.50 -10.68
CA THR A 201 14.41 -19.55 -11.58
C THR A 201 14.11 -19.28 -13.05
N SER A 202 13.08 -18.49 -13.37
CA SER A 202 12.74 -18.08 -14.74
C SER A 202 13.62 -16.96 -15.31
N LEU A 203 14.46 -16.32 -14.48
CA LEU A 203 15.32 -15.20 -14.89
C LEU A 203 16.69 -15.66 -15.40
N SER A 204 17.24 -14.91 -16.36
CA SER A 204 18.62 -15.07 -16.81
C SER A 204 19.63 -14.69 -15.71
N LYS A 205 20.90 -15.06 -15.91
CA LYS A 205 21.98 -14.71 -14.96
C LYS A 205 22.11 -13.19 -14.78
N GLU A 206 22.15 -12.44 -15.88
CA GLU A 206 22.25 -10.97 -15.85
C GLU A 206 21.03 -10.33 -15.16
N GLN A 207 19.84 -10.88 -15.39
CA GLN A 207 18.63 -10.41 -14.74
C GLN A 207 18.66 -10.64 -13.22
N LYS A 208 19.15 -11.80 -12.76
CA LYS A 208 19.33 -12.08 -11.33
C LYS A 208 20.30 -11.11 -10.67
N GLU A 209 21.41 -10.79 -11.34
CA GLU A 209 22.41 -9.85 -10.84
C GLU A 209 21.84 -8.43 -10.70
N LYS A 210 21.11 -7.93 -11.72
CA LYS A 210 20.42 -6.64 -11.65
C LYS A 210 19.36 -6.60 -10.54
N MET A 211 18.57 -7.67 -10.40
CA MET A 211 17.58 -7.77 -9.32
C MET A 211 18.23 -7.74 -7.94
N LEU A 212 19.32 -8.50 -7.74
CA LEU A 212 20.04 -8.56 -6.48
C LEU A 212 20.64 -7.20 -6.09
N ALA A 213 21.14 -6.44 -7.06
CA ALA A 213 21.64 -5.09 -6.83
C ALA A 213 20.52 -4.12 -6.43
N LEU A 214 19.33 -4.27 -7.03
CA LEU A 214 18.17 -3.44 -6.71
C LEU A 214 17.64 -3.72 -5.31
N ILE A 215 17.56 -4.99 -4.87
CA ILE A 215 17.01 -5.41 -3.55
C ILE A 215 17.97 -5.14 -2.37
N LYS A 216 19.22 -4.74 -2.65
CA LYS A 216 20.21 -4.44 -1.60
C LYS A 216 20.23 -2.95 -1.22
N GLN A 217 19.34 -2.11 -1.76
CA GLN A 217 19.41 -0.67 -1.53
C GLN A 217 18.88 -0.30 -0.12
N PRO A 218 19.44 0.72 0.56
CA PRO A 218 19.22 0.93 2.00
C PRO A 218 17.81 1.39 2.42
N ASP A 219 16.99 1.92 1.50
CA ASP A 219 15.69 2.55 1.80
C ASP A 219 14.53 1.55 2.02
N GLU A 220 14.82 0.26 2.21
CA GLU A 220 13.89 -0.85 1.86
C GLU A 220 13.21 -1.60 3.02
N LYS A 221 13.38 -1.22 4.29
CA LYS A 221 12.93 -2.11 5.38
C LYS A 221 11.41 -2.20 5.59
N LYS A 222 10.60 -1.36 4.95
CA LYS A 222 9.15 -1.26 5.24
C LYS A 222 8.24 -1.88 4.20
N ASP A 223 8.74 -2.22 3.01
CA ASP A 223 7.90 -2.70 1.90
C ASP A 223 8.66 -3.58 0.90
N PHE A 224 9.19 -4.69 1.40
CA PHE A 224 9.96 -5.66 0.61
C PHE A 224 9.19 -6.14 -0.63
N LEU A 225 7.88 -6.39 -0.52
CA LEU A 225 7.10 -6.92 -1.63
C LEU A 225 6.98 -5.92 -2.78
N ASN A 226 6.66 -4.65 -2.50
CA ASN A 226 6.59 -3.65 -3.57
C ASN A 226 7.95 -3.41 -4.19
N HIS A 227 9.01 -3.42 -3.39
CA HIS A 227 10.37 -3.25 -3.91
C HIS A 227 10.80 -4.43 -4.78
N PHE A 228 10.57 -5.67 -4.34
CA PHE A 228 10.84 -6.87 -5.12
C PHE A 228 10.09 -6.85 -6.45
N ILE A 229 8.79 -6.51 -6.44
CA ILE A 229 7.97 -6.40 -7.65
C ILE A 229 8.50 -5.30 -8.58
N ASN A 230 8.91 -4.15 -8.04
CA ASN A 230 9.49 -3.05 -8.81
C ASN A 230 10.84 -3.43 -9.43
N ALA A 231 11.71 -4.08 -8.67
CA ALA A 231 13.00 -4.58 -9.15
C ALA A 231 12.80 -5.60 -10.28
N PHE A 232 11.86 -6.52 -10.10
CA PHE A 232 11.47 -7.48 -11.11
C PHE A 232 11.00 -6.80 -12.40
N ASN A 233 10.04 -5.87 -12.32
CA ASN A 233 9.52 -5.15 -13.48
C ASN A 233 10.63 -4.37 -14.21
N LYS A 234 11.58 -3.76 -13.48
CA LYS A 234 12.70 -3.03 -14.09
C LYS A 234 13.61 -3.96 -14.90
N VAL A 235 13.87 -5.16 -14.39
CA VAL A 235 14.78 -6.13 -15.01
C VAL A 235 14.14 -6.87 -16.18
N THR A 236 12.82 -7.03 -16.18
CA THR A 236 12.10 -7.70 -17.28
C THR A 236 11.70 -6.77 -18.43
N ASN A 237 11.64 -5.45 -18.22
CA ASN A 237 11.22 -4.47 -19.24
C ASN A 237 12.39 -3.81 -20.00
N GLN A 238 13.64 -4.24 -19.78
CA GLN A 238 14.84 -3.70 -20.45
C GLN A 238 15.26 -4.52 -21.69
N GLN A 239 14.33 -4.87 -22.57
CA GLN A 239 14.65 -5.40 -23.91
C GLN A 239 14.22 -4.42 -24.99
#